data_AF-A0A843XNA3-F1
#
_entry.id   AF-A0A843XNA3-F1
#
_cell.length_a   1.000
_cell.length_b   1.000
_cell.length_c   1.000
_cell.angle_alpha   90.00
_cell.angle_beta   90.00
_cell.angle_gamma   90.00
#
_symmetry.space_group_name_H-M   'P 1'
#
loop_
_entity.id
_entity.type
_entity.pdbx_description
1 polymer ?
#
loop_
_entity_poly.entity_id
_entity_poly.type
_entity_poly.pdbx_seq_one_letter_code
_entity_poly.pdbx_strand_id
1 'polypeptide(L)'
;MLPGFLTTLEWPDDAGLLQIDGVLYMLKQCHWHSPSEHEIYGWRPDLEMHMVYQSSDNKIAVVGVLYTYGVPDPFLAQLEEPLKRIAYGGEKSVSVGNMSPPNLERLQPYFRYQGSLTTPPCTEGVVWTVLQEVRTASYEQVMLLRAAVEEDMKNNARPIQPRNGRSIRFFLSVQ
;
A
#
# COMPACT_ATOMS: atom_id res chain seq x y z
N MET A 1 13.18 -7.46 0.29
CA MET A 1 12.58 -6.78 -0.87
C MET A 1 13.69 -6.57 -1.90
N LEU A 2 13.42 -6.81 -3.19
CA LEU A 2 14.40 -6.52 -4.24
C LEU A 2 14.55 -4.99 -4.37
N PRO A 3 15.77 -4.43 -4.32
CA PRO A 3 15.98 -3.01 -4.58
C PRO A 3 15.37 -2.61 -5.94
N GLY A 4 14.76 -1.43 -6.03
CA GLY A 4 14.20 -0.92 -7.30
C GLY A 4 12.85 -1.50 -7.71
N PHE A 5 12.33 -2.51 -7.00
CA PHE A 5 11.03 -3.13 -7.31
C PHE A 5 9.82 -2.27 -6.87
N LEU A 6 9.96 -1.56 -5.75
CA LEU A 6 8.90 -0.77 -5.14
C LEU A 6 9.43 0.60 -4.74
N THR A 7 8.66 1.62 -5.07
CA THR A 7 8.74 2.90 -4.37
C THR A 7 8.21 2.68 -2.95
N THR A 8 9.03 2.97 -1.95
CA THR A 8 8.72 2.74 -0.53
C THR A 8 8.98 4.01 0.27
N LEU A 9 8.04 4.36 1.15
CA LEU A 9 8.21 5.38 2.18
C LEU A 9 8.29 4.67 3.54
N GLU A 10 9.35 4.94 4.29
CA GLU A 10 9.62 4.32 5.59
C GLU A 10 9.52 5.35 6.71
N TRP A 11 8.96 4.92 7.85
CA TRP A 11 8.96 5.69 9.09
C TRP A 11 9.88 4.97 10.10
N PRO A 12 11.01 5.58 10.50
CA PRO A 12 11.92 4.99 11.47
C PRO A 12 11.31 4.94 12.88
N ASP A 13 10.45 5.92 13.18
CA ASP A 13 9.76 6.07 14.46
C ASP A 13 8.26 5.69 14.35
N ASP A 14 7.54 5.78 15.46
CA ASP A 14 6.12 5.46 15.54
C ASP A 14 5.27 6.44 14.72
N ALA A 15 4.83 6.00 13.53
CA ALA A 15 4.04 6.82 12.61
C ALA A 15 2.52 6.57 12.69
N GLY A 16 2.10 5.47 13.31
CA GLY A 16 0.68 5.14 13.40
C GLY A 16 0.45 3.79 14.06
N LEU A 17 -0.74 3.62 14.63
CA LEU A 17 -1.14 2.44 15.38
C LEU A 17 -2.40 1.81 14.78
N LEU A 18 -2.36 0.50 14.59
CA LEU A 18 -3.50 -0.31 14.20
C LEU A 18 -3.74 -1.38 15.27
N GLN A 19 -4.99 -1.49 15.75
CA GLN A 19 -5.39 -2.55 16.68
C GLN A 19 -6.33 -3.55 15.97
N ILE A 20 -5.96 -4.83 15.97
CA ILE A 20 -6.78 -5.91 15.43
C ILE A 20 -6.87 -7.02 16.47
N ASP A 21 -8.09 -7.37 16.88
CA ASP A 21 -8.36 -8.47 17.83
C ASP A 21 -7.50 -8.38 19.11
N GLY A 22 -7.30 -7.16 19.62
CA GLY A 22 -6.50 -6.88 20.81
C GLY A 22 -4.98 -6.78 20.58
N VAL A 23 -4.48 -7.13 19.39
CA VAL A 23 -3.06 -7.01 19.01
C VAL A 23 -2.78 -5.63 18.44
N LEU A 24 -1.71 -5.01 18.92
CA LEU A 24 -1.23 -3.70 18.46
C LEU A 24 -0.16 -3.89 17.37
N TYR A 25 -0.31 -3.16 16.27
CA TYR A 25 0.63 -3.14 15.15
C TYR A 25 1.04 -1.69 14.86
N MET A 26 2.35 -1.46 14.75
CA MET A 26 2.94 -0.17 14.45
C MET A 26 3.20 -0.03 12.96
N LEU A 27 2.83 1.10 12.37
CA LEU A 27 3.13 1.42 10.97
C LEU A 27 4.64 1.51 10.78
N LYS A 28 5.17 0.78 9.80
CA LYS A 28 6.61 0.78 9.49
C LYS A 28 6.91 1.43 8.14
N GLN A 29 6.07 1.15 7.15
CA GLN A 29 6.27 1.66 5.80
C GLN A 29 4.96 1.65 5.01
N CYS A 30 4.96 2.37 3.90
CA CYS A 30 4.05 2.09 2.81
C CYS A 30 4.80 1.97 1.48
N HIS A 31 4.20 1.24 0.55
CA HIS A 31 4.69 1.09 -0.82
C HIS A 31 3.54 1.01 -1.81
N TRP A 32 3.86 1.12 -3.10
CA TRP A 32 2.86 1.18 -4.16
C TRP A 32 3.06 0.14 -5.25
N HIS A 33 1.95 -0.42 -5.71
CA HIS A 33 1.85 -1.29 -6.88
C HIS A 33 1.02 -0.61 -7.98
N SER A 34 1.46 -0.73 -9.24
CA SER A 34 0.69 -0.29 -10.41
C SER A 34 0.73 -1.38 -11.50
N PRO A 35 -0.42 -1.93 -11.95
CA PRO A 35 -1.79 -1.67 -11.46
C PRO A 35 -2.00 -2.18 -10.02
N SER A 36 -3.23 -2.15 -9.49
CA SER A 36 -3.53 -2.81 -8.22
C SER A 36 -3.27 -4.32 -8.29
N GLU A 37 -2.91 -4.90 -7.14
CA GLU A 37 -2.80 -6.35 -6.98
C GLU A 37 -4.15 -6.97 -6.64
N HIS A 38 -4.96 -6.28 -5.83
CA HIS A 38 -6.32 -6.67 -5.53
C HIS A 38 -7.29 -6.28 -6.64
N GLU A 39 -8.32 -7.12 -6.80
CA GLU A 39 -9.52 -6.83 -7.58
C GLU A 39 -10.73 -6.86 -6.65
N ILE A 40 -11.65 -5.90 -6.83
CA ILE A 40 -12.94 -5.88 -6.14
C ILE A 40 -14.02 -6.16 -7.18
N TYR A 41 -14.79 -7.24 -6.99
CA TYR A 41 -15.82 -7.69 -7.92
C TYR A 41 -15.34 -7.86 -9.39
N GLY A 42 -14.09 -8.27 -9.57
CA GLY A 42 -13.46 -8.45 -10.89
C GLY A 42 -13.00 -7.16 -11.57
N TRP A 43 -13.13 -6.02 -10.89
CA TRP A 43 -12.56 -4.76 -11.35
C TRP A 43 -11.19 -4.52 -10.69
N ARG A 44 -10.21 -4.14 -11.50
CA ARG A 44 -8.82 -3.87 -11.10
C ARG A 44 -8.52 -2.37 -11.15
N PRO A 45 -8.35 -1.70 -10.00
CA PRO A 45 -7.90 -0.32 -9.91
C PRO A 45 -6.49 -0.06 -10.51
N ASP A 46 -6.19 1.22 -10.77
CA ASP A 46 -5.00 1.68 -11.49
C ASP A 46 -3.72 1.67 -10.61
N LEU A 47 -3.90 1.76 -9.30
CA LEU A 47 -2.83 1.81 -8.30
C LEU A 47 -3.32 1.24 -6.97
N GLU A 48 -2.41 0.64 -6.21
CA GLU A 48 -2.68 0.19 -4.85
C GLU A 48 -1.52 0.56 -3.92
N MET A 49 -1.84 1.18 -2.79
CA MET A 49 -0.89 1.43 -1.70
C MET A 49 -1.04 0.37 -0.62
N HIS A 50 0.07 -0.19 -0.17
CA HIS A 50 0.13 -1.10 0.97
C HIS A 50 0.79 -0.40 2.13
N MET A 51 0.04 -0.18 3.20
CA MET A 51 0.57 0.29 4.48
C MET A 51 0.87 -0.93 5.36
N VAL A 52 2.15 -1.13 5.69
CA VAL A 52 2.62 -2.32 6.41
C VAL A 52 2.85 -2.01 7.87
N TYR A 53 2.17 -2.77 8.71
CA TYR A 53 2.23 -2.67 10.16
C TYR A 53 2.83 -3.94 10.75
N GLN A 54 3.58 -3.78 11.84
CA GLN A 54 4.21 -4.88 12.55
C GLN A 54 3.95 -4.79 14.05
N SER A 55 3.58 -5.90 14.67
CA SER A 55 3.43 -6.01 16.12
C SER A 55 4.77 -6.26 16.82
N SER A 56 4.78 -6.18 18.16
CA SER A 56 5.97 -6.48 18.97
C SER A 56 6.41 -7.95 18.89
N ASP A 57 5.53 -8.87 18.51
CA ASP A 57 5.81 -10.29 18.26
C ASP A 57 6.02 -10.62 16.76
N ASN A 58 6.35 -9.61 15.95
CA ASN A 58 6.67 -9.71 14.52
C ASN A 58 5.51 -10.21 13.62
N LYS A 59 4.26 -10.19 14.08
CA LYS A 59 3.10 -10.40 13.20
C LYS A 59 2.93 -9.21 12.27
N ILE A 60 2.46 -9.48 11.07
CA ILE A 60 2.29 -8.48 10.01
C ILE A 60 0.82 -8.25 9.75
N ALA A 61 0.42 -6.98 9.69
CA ALA A 61 -0.86 -6.56 9.17
C ALA A 61 -0.62 -5.57 8.01
N VAL A 62 -1.41 -5.67 6.95
CA VAL A 62 -1.32 -4.78 5.80
C VAL A 62 -2.68 -4.14 5.55
N VAL A 63 -2.67 -2.82 5.36
CA VAL A 63 -3.84 -2.07 4.90
C VAL A 63 -3.63 -1.71 3.42
N GLY A 64 -4.50 -2.23 2.56
CA GLY A 64 -4.53 -1.93 1.13
C GLY A 64 -5.49 -0.78 0.83
N VAL A 65 -5.00 0.24 0.13
CA VAL A 65 -5.77 1.40 -0.33
C VAL A 65 -5.74 1.41 -1.85
N LEU A 66 -6.91 1.36 -2.47
CA LEU A 66 -7.07 1.28 -3.92
C LEU A 66 -7.26 2.66 -4.52
N TYR A 67 -6.77 2.86 -5.73
CA TYR A 67 -6.83 4.14 -6.44
C TYR A 67 -7.26 3.95 -7.90
N THR A 68 -8.07 4.87 -8.41
CA THR A 68 -8.30 5.05 -9.84
C THR A 68 -7.81 6.42 -10.29
N TYR A 69 -7.62 6.62 -11.60
CA TYR A 69 -7.33 7.95 -12.13
C TYR A 69 -8.43 8.97 -11.78
N GLY A 70 -8.03 10.13 -11.30
CA GLY A 70 -8.94 11.22 -10.97
C GLY A 70 -8.21 12.45 -10.41
N VAL A 71 -8.80 13.07 -9.39
CA VAL A 71 -8.20 14.23 -8.71
C VAL A 71 -6.89 13.80 -8.02
N PRO A 72 -5.84 14.64 -8.05
CA PRO A 72 -4.58 14.35 -7.36
C PRO A 72 -4.79 13.98 -5.89
N ASP A 73 -4.13 12.91 -5.44
CA ASP A 73 -4.11 12.53 -4.04
C ASP A 73 -3.20 13.50 -3.26
N PRO A 74 -3.67 14.15 -2.19
CA PRO A 74 -2.88 15.13 -1.45
C PRO A 74 -1.66 14.55 -0.72
N PHE A 75 -1.68 13.24 -0.42
CA PHE A 75 -0.54 12.57 0.19
C PHE A 75 0.54 12.29 -0.86
N LEU A 76 0.17 11.82 -2.05
CA LEU A 76 1.09 11.67 -3.19
C LEU A 76 1.65 13.01 -3.67
N ALA A 77 0.88 14.10 -3.60
CA ALA A 77 1.34 15.44 -3.98
C ALA A 77 2.57 15.88 -3.17
N GLN A 78 2.65 15.48 -1.89
CA GLN A 78 3.81 15.77 -1.03
C GLN A 78 5.06 14.96 -1.43
N LEU A 79 4.90 13.88 -2.20
CA LEU A 79 5.98 13.00 -2.63
C LEU A 79 6.50 13.32 -4.04
N GLU A 80 5.88 14.24 -4.78
CA GLU A 80 6.24 14.46 -6.18
C GLU A 80 7.70 14.89 -6.38
N GLU A 81 8.20 15.86 -5.60
CA GLU A 81 9.60 16.28 -5.72
C GLU A 81 10.60 15.19 -5.31
N PRO A 82 10.42 14.48 -4.17
CA PRO A 82 11.21 13.29 -3.85
C PRO A 82 11.19 12.24 -4.96
N LEU A 83 10.03 11.95 -5.55
CA LEU A 83 9.90 10.95 -6.61
C LEU A 83 10.58 11.39 -7.89
N LYS A 84 10.53 12.67 -8.28
CA LYS A 84 11.27 13.19 -9.45
C LYS A 84 12.79 13.01 -9.29
N ARG A 85 13.32 13.22 -8.07
CA ARG A 85 14.74 12.99 -7.77
C ARG A 85 15.14 11.53 -7.92
N ILE A 86 14.26 10.61 -7.56
CA ILE A 86 14.49 9.18 -7.76
C ILE A 86 14.36 8.81 -9.24
N ALA A 87 13.23 9.15 -9.86
CA ALA A 87 12.91 8.77 -11.23
C ALA A 87 13.86 9.36 -12.29
N TYR A 88 14.30 10.62 -12.09
CA TYR A 88 15.03 11.37 -13.11
C TYR A 88 16.37 11.93 -12.61
N GLY A 89 16.57 12.03 -11.30
CA GLY A 89 17.79 12.55 -10.69
C GLY A 89 18.86 11.47 -10.41
N GLY A 90 18.52 10.19 -10.56
CA GLY A 90 19.44 9.07 -10.31
C GLY A 90 19.64 8.75 -8.83
N GLU A 91 18.86 9.35 -7.94
CA GLU A 91 18.91 9.05 -6.51
C GLU A 91 18.20 7.74 -6.20
N LYS A 92 18.76 6.92 -5.30
CA LYS A 92 18.14 5.67 -4.86
C LYS A 92 17.20 5.83 -3.67
N SER A 93 17.38 6.92 -2.91
CA SER A 93 16.64 7.20 -1.69
C SER A 93 16.71 8.70 -1.39
N VAL A 94 15.59 9.28 -0.96
CA VAL A 94 15.49 10.70 -0.62
C VAL A 94 14.86 10.83 0.76
N SER A 95 15.43 11.67 1.63
CA SER A 95 14.78 12.02 2.90
C SER A 95 13.63 12.99 2.64
N VAL A 96 12.44 12.67 3.17
CA VAL A 96 11.23 13.50 3.04
C VAL A 96 10.90 14.30 4.30
N GLY A 97 11.77 14.27 5.31
CA GLY A 97 11.55 14.92 6.60
C GLY A 97 10.39 14.31 7.40
N ASN A 98 9.74 15.13 8.22
CA ASN A 98 8.62 14.72 9.06
C ASN A 98 7.31 14.68 8.26
N MET A 99 7.07 13.58 7.57
CA MET A 99 5.83 13.35 6.81
C MET A 99 4.85 12.50 7.64
N SER A 100 3.61 12.98 7.80
CA SER A 100 2.55 12.18 8.42
C SER A 100 2.03 11.13 7.44
N PRO A 101 1.65 9.92 7.90
CA PRO A 101 1.01 8.95 7.03
C PRO A 101 -0.35 9.46 6.50
N PRO A 102 -0.86 8.86 5.42
CA PRO A 102 -2.15 9.24 4.87
C PRO A 102 -3.24 8.99 5.90
N ASN A 103 -4.15 9.94 6.05
CA ASN A 103 -5.30 9.77 6.93
C ASN A 103 -6.22 8.71 6.33
N LEU A 104 -6.41 7.60 7.06
CA LEU A 104 -7.40 6.58 6.75
C LEU A 104 -8.60 6.82 7.66
N GLU A 105 -9.75 7.18 7.10
CA GLU A 105 -10.94 7.42 7.91
C GLU A 105 -11.33 6.12 8.62
N ARG A 106 -11.45 6.19 9.95
CA ARG A 106 -11.76 5.03 10.82
C ARG A 106 -13.08 4.31 10.47
N LEU A 107 -13.96 4.96 9.71
CA LEU A 107 -15.31 4.49 9.41
C LEU A 107 -15.47 3.99 7.96
N GLN A 108 -14.38 3.75 7.21
CA GLN A 108 -14.52 3.18 5.87
C GLN A 108 -14.84 1.68 5.93
N PRO A 109 -15.78 1.17 5.11
CA PRO A 109 -15.96 -0.27 4.94
C PRO A 109 -14.70 -0.93 4.40
N TYR A 110 -14.45 -2.18 4.82
CA TYR A 110 -13.27 -2.91 4.40
C TYR A 110 -13.48 -4.42 4.35
N PHE A 111 -12.64 -5.08 3.56
CA PHE A 111 -12.48 -6.53 3.55
C PHE A 111 -11.33 -6.94 4.48
N ARG A 112 -11.48 -8.06 5.18
CA ARG A 112 -10.47 -8.63 6.07
C ARG A 112 -10.26 -10.11 5.78
N TYR A 113 -9.01 -10.52 5.63
CA TYR A 113 -8.65 -11.93 5.40
C TYR A 113 -7.20 -12.24 5.83
N GLN A 114 -6.87 -13.53 5.93
CA GLN A 114 -5.51 -14.01 6.22
C GLN A 114 -4.75 -14.33 4.94
N GLY A 115 -3.68 -13.61 4.62
CA GLY A 115 -2.95 -13.71 3.37
C GLY A 115 -1.46 -13.90 3.53
N SER A 116 -0.74 -13.49 2.50
CA SER A 116 0.71 -13.48 2.46
C SER A 116 1.22 -12.08 2.11
N LEU A 117 2.52 -11.89 2.20
CA LEU A 117 3.19 -10.84 1.43
C LEU A 117 2.99 -11.09 -0.06
N THR A 118 2.92 -10.02 -0.85
CA THR A 118 2.78 -10.08 -2.31
C THR A 118 4.13 -10.04 -3.02
N THR A 119 5.21 -9.82 -2.28
CA THR A 119 6.60 -9.91 -2.75
C THR A 119 7.34 -11.07 -2.08
N PRO A 120 8.39 -11.64 -2.72
CA PRO A 120 9.22 -12.67 -2.12
C PRO A 120 9.76 -12.26 -0.73
N PRO A 121 9.75 -13.17 0.26
CA PRO A 121 9.52 -14.61 0.15
C PRO A 121 8.04 -15.04 0.25
N CYS A 122 7.08 -14.14 0.03
CA CYS A 122 5.65 -14.45 0.06
C CYS A 122 5.17 -15.06 1.39
N THR A 123 5.77 -14.61 2.51
CA THR A 123 5.46 -15.10 3.86
C THR A 123 3.96 -15.04 4.14
N GLU A 124 3.37 -16.15 4.55
CA GLU A 124 1.96 -16.24 4.96
C GLU A 124 1.73 -15.73 6.39
N GLY A 125 0.46 -15.70 6.83
CA GLY A 125 0.08 -15.23 8.17
C GLY A 125 -0.07 -13.71 8.26
N VAL A 126 -0.20 -13.03 7.12
CA VAL A 126 -0.41 -11.59 7.04
C VAL A 126 -1.90 -11.28 7.20
N VAL A 127 -2.25 -10.41 8.15
CA VAL A 127 -3.63 -9.94 8.29
C VAL A 127 -3.89 -8.81 7.29
N TRP A 128 -4.66 -9.08 6.25
CA TRP A 128 -5.00 -8.09 5.22
C TRP A 128 -6.27 -7.33 5.56
N THR A 129 -6.24 -6.01 5.43
CA THR A 129 -7.39 -5.11 5.46
C THR A 129 -7.42 -4.33 4.15
N VAL A 130 -8.35 -4.60 3.26
CA VAL A 130 -8.47 -3.87 1.98
C VAL A 130 -9.66 -2.93 2.09
N LEU A 131 -9.41 -1.62 2.00
CA LEU A 131 -10.48 -0.62 2.04
C LEU A 131 -11.37 -0.78 0.81
N GLN A 132 -12.69 -0.74 1.00
CA GLN A 132 -13.64 -0.84 -0.12
C GLN A 132 -13.67 0.45 -0.94
N GLU A 133 -13.55 1.60 -0.27
CA GLU A 133 -13.52 2.90 -0.94
C GLU A 133 -12.28 3.02 -1.81
N VAL A 134 -12.49 3.40 -3.07
CA VAL A 134 -11.40 3.65 -4.02
C VAL A 134 -11.14 5.14 -4.08
N ARG A 135 -9.91 5.53 -3.73
CA ARG A 135 -9.44 6.91 -3.80
C ARG A 135 -9.09 7.28 -5.24
N THR A 136 -8.79 8.55 -5.45
CA THR A 136 -8.29 9.03 -6.74
C THR A 136 -6.85 9.48 -6.63
N ALA A 137 -6.06 9.23 -7.68
CA ALA A 137 -4.75 9.83 -7.89
C ALA A 137 -4.71 10.37 -9.32
N SER A 138 -3.91 11.41 -9.57
CA SER A 138 -3.76 11.91 -10.95
C SER A 138 -2.96 10.92 -11.79
N TYR A 139 -3.15 10.97 -13.11
CA TYR A 139 -2.36 10.16 -14.03
C TYR A 139 -0.85 10.40 -13.86
N GLU A 140 -0.47 11.66 -13.69
CA GLU A 140 0.92 12.10 -13.50
C GLU A 140 1.52 11.53 -12.21
N GLN A 141 0.75 11.50 -11.10
CA GLN A 141 1.20 10.91 -9.85
C GLN A 141 1.50 9.41 -10.00
N VAL A 142 0.61 8.67 -10.67
CA VAL A 142 0.81 7.24 -10.95
C VAL A 142 2.01 7.03 -11.87
N MET A 143 2.16 7.84 -12.91
CA MET A 143 3.31 7.74 -13.83
C MET A 143 4.63 8.05 -13.12
N LEU A 144 4.63 8.97 -12.16
CA LEU A 144 5.81 9.32 -11.40
C LEU A 144 6.24 8.18 -10.46
N LEU A 145 5.29 7.50 -9.81
CA LEU A 145 5.57 6.27 -9.05
C LEU A 145 6.14 5.17 -9.95
N ARG A 146 5.60 4.99 -11.15
CA ARG A 146 6.10 4.02 -12.15
C ARG A 146 7.47 4.37 -12.68
N ALA A 147 7.80 5.67 -12.79
CA ALA A 147 9.11 6.11 -13.25
C ALA A 147 10.20 5.95 -12.18
N ALA A 148 9.83 5.85 -10.90
CA ALA A 148 10.74 5.67 -9.77
C ALA A 148 11.13 4.21 -9.49
N VAL A 149 10.58 3.25 -10.24
CA VAL A 149 10.97 1.83 -10.19
C VAL A 149 11.75 1.42 -11.44
N GLU A 150 12.46 0.29 -11.37
CA GLU A 150 13.23 -0.24 -12.51
C GLU A 150 12.31 -0.57 -13.72
N GLU A 151 12.84 -0.47 -14.94
CA GLU A 151 12.06 -0.52 -16.19
C GLU A 151 11.25 -1.81 -16.34
N ASP A 152 11.85 -2.95 -15.98
CA ASP A 152 11.23 -4.27 -15.98
C ASP A 152 10.23 -4.48 -14.83
N MET A 153 10.24 -3.58 -13.84
CA MET A 153 9.39 -3.61 -12.66
C MET A 153 8.26 -2.58 -12.69
N LYS A 154 8.06 -1.87 -13.81
CA LYS A 154 6.96 -0.89 -13.97
C LYS A 154 5.56 -1.50 -13.80
N ASN A 155 5.43 -2.79 -14.04
CA ASN A 155 4.23 -3.57 -13.74
C ASN A 155 4.54 -4.53 -12.59
N ASN A 156 4.60 -3.99 -11.38
CA ASN A 156 4.98 -4.71 -10.16
C ASN A 156 3.79 -5.37 -9.43
N ALA A 157 2.66 -5.56 -10.11
CA ALA A 157 1.48 -6.18 -9.53
C ALA A 157 1.51 -7.71 -9.67
N ARG A 158 1.62 -8.43 -8.55
CA ARG A 158 1.46 -9.88 -8.51
C ARG A 158 0.07 -10.26 -9.05
N PRO A 159 -0.04 -11.31 -9.89
CA PRO A 159 -1.33 -11.81 -10.35
C PRO A 159 -2.24 -12.26 -9.21
N ILE A 160 -3.55 -12.25 -9.44
CA ILE A 160 -4.54 -12.79 -8.50
C ILE A 160 -4.21 -14.25 -8.18
N GLN A 161 -4.23 -14.58 -6.90
CA GLN A 161 -3.94 -15.93 -6.41
C GLN A 161 -5.23 -16.68 -6.08
N PRO A 162 -5.25 -18.02 -6.19
CA PRO A 162 -6.41 -18.82 -5.82
C PRO A 162 -6.86 -18.58 -4.37
N ARG A 163 -8.18 -18.49 -4.16
CA ARG A 163 -8.76 -18.25 -2.83
C ARG A 163 -8.61 -19.44 -1.89
N ASN A 164 -8.52 -20.66 -2.41
CA ASN A 164 -8.32 -21.91 -1.65
C ASN A 164 -9.25 -22.06 -0.43
N GLY A 165 -10.53 -21.67 -0.58
CA GLY A 165 -11.53 -21.79 0.50
C GLY A 165 -11.40 -20.76 1.64
N ARG A 166 -10.41 -19.86 1.60
CA ARG A 166 -10.21 -18.82 2.63
C ARG A 166 -11.46 -17.96 2.85
N SER A 167 -11.82 -17.71 4.10
CA SER A 167 -12.88 -16.76 4.45
C SER A 167 -12.41 -15.32 4.22
N ILE A 168 -13.24 -14.53 3.54
CA ILE A 168 -13.08 -13.08 3.41
C ILE A 168 -14.28 -12.48 4.11
N ARG A 169 -14.03 -11.66 5.13
CA ARG A 169 -15.08 -10.97 5.88
C ARG A 169 -15.16 -9.54 5.38
N PHE A 170 -16.37 -9.02 5.27
CA PHE A 170 -16.63 -7.64 4.93
C PHE A 170 -17.20 -6.94 6.16
N PHE A 171 -16.61 -5.81 6.53
CA PHE A 171 -16.96 -5.03 7.70
C PHE A 171 -17.54 -3.70 7.24
N LEU A 172 -18.74 -3.40 7.72
CA LEU A 172 -19.37 -2.09 7.61
C LEU A 172 -19.07 -1.33 8.89
N SER A 173 -18.63 -0.09 8.75
CA SER A 173 -18.57 0.80 9.90
C SER A 173 -19.98 1.29 10.16
N VAL A 174 -20.53 0.89 11.31
CA VAL A 174 -21.83 1.38 11.76
C VAL A 174 -21.58 2.69 12.51
N GLN A 175 -22.32 3.73 12.13
CA GLN A 175 -22.37 5.00 12.88
C GLN A 175 -22.89 4.78 14.30
#